data_AF-A0A966MR57-F1
#
_entry.id   AF-A0A966MR57-F1
#
_cell.length_a   1.000
_cell.length_b   1.000
_cell.length_c   1.000
_cell.angle_alpha   90.00
_cell.angle_beta   90.00
_cell.angle_gamma   90.00
#
_symmetry.space_group_name_H-M   'P 1'
#
loop_
_entity.id
_entity.type
_entity.pdbx_description
1 polymer ?
#
loop_
_entity_poly.entity_id
_entity_poly.type
_entity_poly.pdbx_seq_one_letter_code
_entity_poly.pdbx_strand_id
1 'polypeptide(L)' 'MVSLHCPRDAGTLRMMNAQRFTQMKRGAMFITTARGGIHDEEALAEALSSGHLSGAGLDVWDQEPPPLDH' A
#
# COMPACT_ATOMS: atom_id res chain seq x y z
N MET A 1 -6.66 -1.99 -11.38
CA MET A 1 -6.28 -2.66 -10.13
C MET A 1 -4.82 -3.06 -10.25
N VAL A 2 -4.07 -2.94 -9.16
CA VAL A 2 -2.68 -3.44 -9.03
C VAL A 2 -2.65 -4.41 -7.87
N SER A 3 -2.05 -5.58 -8.06
CA SER A 3 -1.81 -6.57 -7.00
C SER A 3 -0.30 -6.79 -6.87
N LEU A 4 0.23 -6.64 -5.65
CA LEU A 4 1.66 -6.63 -5.36
C LEU A 4 2.12 -7.99 -4.83
N HIS A 5 3.12 -8.59 -5.50
CA HIS A 5 3.62 -9.95 -5.22
C HIS A 5 5.16 -10.07 -5.18
N CYS A 6 5.89 -8.98 -4.93
CA CYS A 6 7.35 -9.05 -4.79
C CYS A 6 7.79 -9.33 -3.34
N PRO A 7 9.00 -9.86 -3.12
CA PRO A 7 9.60 -9.97 -1.79
C PRO A 7 9.85 -8.61 -1.14
N ARG A 8 9.96 -8.59 0.20
CA ARG A 8 10.51 -7.44 0.95
C ARG A 8 12.03 -7.57 1.03
N ASP A 9 12.72 -6.60 0.46
CA ASP A 9 14.16 -6.40 0.57
C ASP A 9 14.48 -4.89 0.55
N ALA A 10 15.77 -4.54 0.54
CA ALA A 10 16.20 -3.15 0.54
C ALA A 10 15.75 -2.36 -0.71
N GLY A 11 15.54 -3.04 -1.84
CA GLY A 11 15.07 -2.42 -3.09
C GLY A 11 13.56 -2.25 -3.17
N THR A 12 12.80 -3.02 -2.39
CA THR A 12 11.33 -2.94 -2.36
C THR A 12 10.76 -2.21 -1.14
N LEU A 13 11.60 -1.82 -0.18
CA LEU A 13 11.18 -1.05 0.99
C LEU A 13 10.57 0.30 0.56
N ARG A 14 9.31 0.55 0.97
CA ARG A 14 8.48 1.72 0.59
C ARG A 14 8.44 1.97 -0.92
N MET A 15 8.54 0.91 -1.72
CA MET A 15 8.46 0.98 -3.17
C MET A 15 7.10 1.55 -3.62
N MET A 16 6.01 1.14 -2.99
CA MET A 16 4.68 1.71 -3.21
C MET A 16 4.43 2.89 -2.27
N ASN A 17 4.94 4.05 -2.67
CA ASN A 17 4.83 5.33 -1.95
C ASN A 17 3.83 6.30 -2.63
N ALA A 18 3.68 7.51 -2.11
CA ALA A 18 2.76 8.54 -2.64
C ALA A 18 2.97 8.82 -4.13
N GLN A 19 4.22 8.92 -4.59
CA GLN A 19 4.52 9.13 -6.01
C GLN A 19 4.03 7.95 -6.86
N ARG A 20 4.21 6.70 -6.41
CA ARG A 20 3.69 5.54 -7.14
C ARG A 20 2.18 5.46 -7.13
N PHE A 21 1.53 5.78 -6.01
CA PHE A 21 0.07 5.79 -5.95
C PHE A 21 -0.52 6.82 -6.91
N THR A 22 0.04 8.03 -7.02
CA THR A 22 -0.46 9.04 -7.97
C THR A 22 -0.29 8.67 -9.45
N GLN A 23 0.63 7.76 -9.77
CA GLN A 23 0.81 7.21 -11.11
C GLN A 23 -0.19 6.10 -11.45
N MET A 24 -0.92 5.57 -10.46
CA MET A 24 -1.98 4.62 -10.72
C MET A 24 -3.16 5.31 -11.43
N LYS A 25 -3.96 4.53 -12.16
CA LYS A 25 -5.20 5.05 -12.73
C LYS A 25 -6.12 5.52 -11.60
N ARG A 26 -6.65 6.75 -11.68
CA ARG A 26 -7.64 7.25 -10.71
C ARG A 26 -8.84 6.28 -10.61
N GLY A 27 -9.24 5.96 -9.38
CA GLY A 27 -10.26 4.96 -9.08
C GLY A 27 -9.78 3.51 -9.14
N ALA A 28 -8.47 3.25 -9.24
CA ALA A 28 -7.92 1.90 -9.14
C ALA A 28 -7.96 1.37 -7.71
N MET A 29 -7.89 0.04 -7.58
CA MET A 29 -7.71 -0.66 -6.30
C MET A 29 -6.25 -1.15 -6.15
N PHE A 30 -5.76 -1.16 -4.91
CA PHE A 30 -4.45 -1.71 -4.53
C PHE A 30 -4.62 -2.93 -3.62
N ILE A 31 -4.07 -4.09 -4.01
CA ILE A 31 -4.16 -5.33 -3.22
C ILE A 31 -2.75 -5.80 -2.86
N THR A 32 -2.52 -6.22 -1.62
CA THR A 32 -1.30 -6.95 -1.28
C THR A 32 -1.48 -7.94 -0.15
N THR A 33 -0.92 -9.13 -0.39
CA THR A 33 -0.69 -10.19 0.61
C THR A 33 0.79 -10.55 0.64
N ALA A 34 1.67 -9.62 0.24
CA ALA A 34 3.11 -9.85 0.14
C ALA A 34 3.77 -9.68 1.51
N ARG A 35 4.25 -8.48 1.84
CA ARG A 35 4.76 -8.11 3.17
C ARG A 35 4.47 -6.63 3.42
N GLY A 36 4.22 -6.28 4.68
CA GLY A 36 4.21 -4.88 5.10
C GLY A 36 5.55 -4.20 4.86
N GLY A 37 5.54 -2.86 4.80
CA GLY A 37 6.72 -2.06 4.50
C GLY A 37 7.14 -2.03 3.02
N ILE A 38 6.57 -2.86 2.12
CA ILE A 38 6.73 -2.65 0.66
C ILE A 38 5.89 -1.47 0.19
N HIS A 39 4.73 -1.29 0.80
CA HIS A 39 3.91 -0.10 0.66
C HIS A 39 4.14 0.83 1.85
N ASP A 40 4.04 2.13 1.59
CA ASP A 40 4.00 3.16 2.60
C ASP A 40 2.53 3.32 3.05
N GLU A 41 2.24 2.99 4.30
CA GLU A 41 0.89 2.92 4.86
C GLU A 41 0.24 4.31 4.98
N GLU A 42 1.00 5.34 5.35
CA GLU A 42 0.52 6.74 5.38
C GLU A 42 0.15 7.20 3.97
N ALA A 43 1.02 6.94 2.98
CA ALA A 43 0.74 7.30 1.60
C ALA A 43 -0.47 6.54 1.02
N LEU A 44 -0.68 5.29 1.43
CA LEU A 44 -1.85 4.51 1.04
C LEU A 44 -3.12 5.11 1.66
N ALA A 45 -3.09 5.47 2.95
CA ALA A 45 -4.21 6.12 3.63
C ALA A 45 -4.60 7.46 2.98
N GLU A 46 -3.62 8.28 2.59
CA GLU A 46 -3.85 9.52 1.85
C GLU A 46 -4.44 9.27 0.45
N ALA A 47 -3.95 8.27 -0.28
CA ALA A 47 -4.44 7.92 -1.61
C ALA A 47 -5.90 7.42 -1.58
N LEU A 48 -6.29 6.73 -0.52
CA LEU A 48 -7.68 6.31 -0.27
C LEU A 48 -8.54 7.51 0.15
N SER A 49 -8.08 8.30 1.11
CA SER A 49 -8.82 9.47 1.64
C SER A 49 -9.09 10.53 0.57
N SER A 50 -8.14 10.73 -0.36
CA SER A 50 -8.29 11.63 -1.51
C SER A 50 -9.20 11.09 -2.62
N GLY A 51 -9.61 9.83 -2.54
CA GLY A 51 -10.35 9.13 -3.59
C GLY A 51 -9.53 8.89 -4.86
N HIS A 52 -8.20 9.00 -4.80
CA HIS A 52 -7.35 8.61 -5.92
C HIS A 52 -7.42 7.09 -6.14
N LEU A 53 -7.38 6.32 -5.06
CA LEU A 53 -7.71 4.90 -5.06
C LEU A 53 -9.17 4.71 -4.64
N SER A 54 -9.85 3.76 -5.27
CA SER A 54 -11.23 3.39 -4.91
C SER A 54 -11.31 2.41 -3.75
N GLY A 55 -10.19 1.78 -3.39
CA GLY A 55 -10.11 0.85 -2.26
C GLY A 55 -8.75 0.15 -2.18
N ALA A 56 -8.52 -0.50 -1.04
CA ALA A 56 -7.37 -1.35 -0.83
C ALA A 56 -7.77 -2.63 -0.08
N GLY A 57 -7.04 -3.72 -0.33
CA GLY A 57 -7.17 -4.98 0.41
C GLY A 57 -5.80 -5.46 0.87
N LEU A 58 -5.62 -5.57 2.18
CA LEU A 58 -4.34 -5.83 2.85
C LEU A 58 -4.52 -6.97 3.86
N ASP A 59 -3.52 -7.84 3.98
CA ASP A 59 -3.38 -8.86 5.04
C ASP A 59 -1.98 -8.79 5.70
N VAL A 60 -1.24 -7.70 5.46
CA VAL A 60 0.16 -7.54 5.89
C VAL A 60 0.42 -6.09 6.29
N TRP A 61 1.19 -5.89 7.35
CA TRP A 61 1.46 -4.58 7.97
C TRP A 61 2.94 -4.41 8.32
N ASP A 62 3.45 -3.17 8.39
CA ASP A 62 4.87 -2.94 8.74
C ASP A 62 5.17 -3.33 10.19
N GLN A 63 4.19 -3.15 11.09
CA GLN A 63 4.17 -3.73 12.42
C GLN A 63 3.09 -4.81 12.52
N GLU A 64 3.50 -6.02 12.93
CA GLU A 64 2.58 -7.12 13.22
C GLU A 64 2.79 -7.65 14.65
N PRO A 65 1.73 -7.80 15.47
CA PRO A 65 0.34 -7.44 15.16
C PRO A 65 0.16 -5.92 15.04
N PRO A 66 -0.78 -5.45 14.18
CA PRO A 66 -1.06 -4.02 14.09
C PRO A 66 -1.62 -3.52 15.43
N PRO A 67 -1.23 -2.31 15.86
CA PRO A 67 -1.86 -1.63 16.99
C PRO A 67 -3.38 -1.48 16.81
N LEU A 68 -4.11 -1.31 17.91
CA LEU A 68 -5.57 -1.14 17.86
C LEU A 68 -6.02 0.15 17.17
N ASP A 69 -5.15 1.16 17.16
CA ASP A 69 -5.34 2.49 16.60
C ASP A 69 -4.63 2.67 15.24
N HIS A 70 -4.26 1.56 14.61
CA HIS A 70 -3.65 1.55 13.29
C HIS A 70 -4.64 2.02 12.20
#